data_AF-A0A924WQA3-F1
#
_entry.id   AF-A0A924WQA3-F1
#
_cell.length_a   1.000
_cell.length_b   1.000
_cell.length_c   1.000
_cell.angle_alpha   90.00
_cell.angle_beta   90.00
_cell.angle_gamma   90.00
#
_symmetry.space_group_name_H-M   'P 1'
#
loop_
_entity.id
_entity.type
_entity.pdbx_description
1 polymer ?
#
loop_
_entity_poly.entity_id
_entity_poly.type
_entity_poly.pdbx_seq_one_letter_code
_entity_poly.pdbx_strand_id
1 'polypeptide(L)'
;MQKITPHLWYAKEAEEAAAFYTSVFPDSRVVRVTPMPSDTPSGPAGSVKVVEFVLFGQPFVAFSAGPLDAFNHAVSFMVACDDQDEIDRYWNAILDAGGTPEQCGWIRDRFGLSWQIAPRVFSQMMADPDRTKAKRATDAMLKMVKFDIAALKRAFDGSSSVEAAPAEAGSPELKPALELAQASKQRFPGESATYRKARTALLAEEIALRRHLESVAVQRRALPPGGRVPEDYRFIGERGAVSLSEMFGDKDTLITYNFMYGAQRERPCPMCTSLLASFDGEMPDILQRVAFAVIARSPIERMVAFKQERGWRYLNMYSSGENDFNRDYAAEVPGGDENPALNVFVRTGGSVRHFWGAEMDMATTDPGQDPRGAPDPMPLWTLLDLTPGGRGKDWYPKLEY
;
A
#
# COMPACT_ATOMS: atom_id res chain seq x y z
N MET A 1 -32.08 -13.08 29.97
CA MET A 1 -32.88 -11.89 29.65
C MET A 1 -32.05 -10.66 29.99
N GLN A 2 -31.70 -9.83 29.02
CA GLN A 2 -30.96 -8.58 29.26
C GLN A 2 -31.88 -7.58 29.97
N LYS A 3 -31.40 -6.97 31.06
CA LYS A 3 -32.17 -5.98 31.85
C LYS A 3 -31.92 -4.53 31.42
N ILE A 4 -30.86 -4.29 30.67
CA ILE A 4 -30.44 -2.98 30.19
C ILE A 4 -30.55 -2.99 28.67
N THR A 5 -31.20 -1.98 28.11
CA THR A 5 -31.35 -1.80 26.66
C THR A 5 -30.71 -0.48 26.27
N PRO A 6 -29.68 -0.49 25.40
CA PRO A 6 -29.10 0.75 24.91
C PRO A 6 -30.13 1.54 24.08
N HIS A 7 -30.19 2.83 24.35
CA HIS A 7 -31.03 3.78 23.63
C HIS A 7 -30.15 4.71 22.80
N LEU A 8 -30.39 4.73 21.49
CA LEU A 8 -29.65 5.55 20.53
C LEU A 8 -30.51 6.72 20.07
N TRP A 9 -29.96 7.92 20.16
CA TRP A 9 -30.67 9.13 19.79
C TRP A 9 -30.11 9.70 18.50
N TYR A 10 -30.96 9.81 17.50
CA TYR A 10 -30.64 10.40 16.20
C TYR A 10 -31.42 11.69 16.01
N ALA A 11 -30.84 12.61 15.25
CA ALA A 11 -31.55 13.83 14.87
C ALA A 11 -32.74 13.52 13.95
N LYS A 12 -32.55 12.62 12.96
CA LYS A 12 -33.56 12.30 11.94
C LYS A 12 -33.58 10.83 11.49
N GLU A 13 -32.44 10.16 11.39
CA GLU A 13 -32.33 8.88 10.66
C GLU A 13 -32.34 7.58 11.50
N ALA A 14 -33.03 7.51 12.65
CA ALA A 14 -33.01 6.32 13.51
C ALA A 14 -33.47 5.02 12.82
N GLU A 15 -34.52 5.09 12.01
CA GLU A 15 -35.06 3.94 11.28
C GLU A 15 -34.12 3.46 10.18
N GLU A 16 -33.48 4.40 9.48
CA GLU A 16 -32.50 4.10 8.44
C GLU A 16 -31.22 3.50 9.04
N ALA A 17 -30.77 4.03 10.17
CA ALA A 17 -29.64 3.48 10.91
C ALA A 17 -29.90 2.04 11.36
N ALA A 18 -31.05 1.78 11.98
CA ALA A 18 -31.44 0.44 12.38
C ALA A 18 -31.54 -0.52 11.19
N ALA A 19 -32.17 -0.10 10.09
CA ALA A 19 -32.25 -0.91 8.87
C ALA A 19 -30.86 -1.24 8.33
N PHE A 20 -29.98 -0.24 8.24
CA PHE A 20 -28.59 -0.42 7.81
C PHE A 20 -27.85 -1.43 8.69
N TYR A 21 -27.82 -1.22 10.01
CA TYR A 21 -27.11 -2.14 10.92
C TYR A 21 -27.62 -3.58 10.81
N THR A 22 -28.93 -3.77 10.69
CA THR A 22 -29.52 -5.11 10.56
C THR A 22 -29.26 -5.78 9.22
N SER A 23 -28.87 -5.01 8.19
CA SER A 23 -28.42 -5.54 6.90
C SER A 23 -26.93 -5.93 6.90
N VAL A 24 -26.13 -5.29 7.76
CA VAL A 24 -24.68 -5.52 7.85
C VAL A 24 -24.34 -6.68 8.76
N PHE A 25 -24.97 -6.74 9.94
CA PHE A 25 -24.62 -7.70 10.97
C PHE A 25 -25.54 -8.93 10.95
N PRO A 26 -24.99 -10.15 11.09
CA PRO A 26 -25.80 -11.36 11.20
C PRO A 26 -26.60 -11.39 12.51
N ASP A 27 -27.59 -12.29 12.59
CA ASP A 27 -28.52 -12.41 13.73
C ASP A 27 -29.08 -11.06 14.21
N SER A 28 -29.43 -10.23 13.24
CA SER A 28 -29.90 -8.87 13.43
C SER A 28 -31.20 -8.66 12.68
N ARG A 29 -32.12 -7.88 13.27
CA ARG A 29 -33.42 -7.57 12.66
C ARG A 29 -34.05 -6.35 13.29
N VAL A 30 -34.81 -5.60 12.51
CA VAL A 30 -35.76 -4.62 13.05
C VAL A 30 -36.94 -5.40 13.64
N VAL A 31 -37.28 -5.12 14.90
CA VAL A 31 -38.38 -5.77 15.61
C VAL A 31 -39.67 -5.01 15.37
N ARG A 32 -39.65 -3.69 15.60
CA ARG A 32 -40.84 -2.84 15.47
C ARG A 32 -40.44 -1.38 15.30
N VAL A 33 -41.21 -0.67 14.48
CA VAL A 33 -41.20 0.80 14.40
C VAL A 33 -42.54 1.30 14.92
N THR A 34 -42.53 2.24 15.87
CA THR A 34 -43.75 2.79 16.47
C THR A 34 -43.69 4.30 16.49
N PRO A 35 -44.56 4.98 15.71
CA PRO A 35 -44.73 6.42 15.80
C PRO A 35 -45.34 6.81 17.16
N MET A 36 -44.85 7.90 17.75
CA MET A 36 -45.45 8.42 18.99
C MET A 36 -46.83 9.03 18.72
N PRO A 37 -47.91 8.62 19.42
CA PRO A 37 -49.26 9.09 19.12
C PRO A 37 -49.57 10.50 19.65
N SER A 38 -48.66 11.10 20.43
CA SER A 38 -48.83 12.41 21.05
C SER A 38 -47.78 13.40 20.56
N ASP A 39 -48.08 14.69 20.67
CA ASP A 39 -47.08 15.75 20.47
C ASP A 39 -45.95 15.60 21.50
N THR A 40 -44.72 15.86 21.05
CA THR A 40 -43.51 15.76 21.86
C THR A 40 -42.70 17.06 21.77
N PRO A 41 -41.74 17.30 22.68
CA PRO A 41 -40.80 18.43 22.54
C PRO A 41 -40.02 18.44 21.22
N SER A 42 -39.91 17.28 20.56
CA SER A 42 -39.14 17.09 19.32
C SER A 42 -40.00 17.12 18.05
N GLY A 43 -41.33 17.24 18.16
CA GLY A 43 -42.24 17.30 17.01
C GLY A 43 -43.67 16.81 17.30
N PRO A 44 -44.61 17.02 16.35
CA PRO A 44 -46.02 16.65 16.51
C PRO A 44 -46.23 15.13 16.55
N ALA A 45 -47.43 14.70 16.95
CA ALA A 45 -47.86 13.31 16.92
C ALA A 45 -47.51 12.63 15.57
N GLY A 46 -46.90 11.46 15.65
CA GLY A 46 -46.46 10.64 14.53
C GLY A 46 -45.07 10.97 13.97
N SER A 47 -44.49 12.12 14.32
CA SER A 47 -43.19 12.54 13.76
C SER A 47 -41.98 11.87 14.42
N VAL A 48 -42.03 11.61 15.73
CA VAL A 48 -41.01 10.85 16.45
C VAL A 48 -41.31 9.36 16.31
N LYS A 49 -40.33 8.61 15.80
CA LYS A 49 -40.42 7.15 15.68
C LYS A 49 -39.51 6.48 16.70
N VAL A 50 -40.07 5.51 17.41
CA VAL A 50 -39.35 4.57 18.27
C VAL A 50 -39.05 3.32 17.46
N VAL A 51 -37.78 2.97 17.32
CA VAL A 51 -37.32 1.83 16.53
C VAL A 51 -36.69 0.81 17.45
N GLU A 52 -37.36 -0.32 17.64
CA GLU A 52 -36.83 -1.48 18.35
C GLU A 52 -36.15 -2.41 17.35
N PHE A 53 -34.91 -2.78 17.59
CA PHE A 53 -34.14 -3.66 16.74
C PHE A 53 -33.18 -4.52 17.56
N VAL A 54 -32.66 -5.57 16.93
CA VAL A 54 -31.72 -6.52 17.52
C VAL A 54 -30.45 -6.52 16.68
N LEU A 55 -29.29 -6.45 17.32
CA LEU A 55 -27.98 -6.68 16.70
C LEU A 55 -27.27 -7.83 17.42
N PHE A 56 -26.82 -8.86 16.70
CA PHE A 56 -26.18 -10.05 17.28
C PHE A 56 -26.95 -10.62 18.49
N GLY A 57 -28.28 -10.70 18.40
CA GLY A 57 -29.14 -11.14 19.50
C GLY A 57 -29.35 -10.15 20.66
N GLN A 58 -28.67 -8.99 20.68
CA GLN A 58 -28.85 -7.95 21.71
C GLN A 58 -29.92 -6.93 21.29
N PRO A 59 -30.90 -6.60 22.16
CA PRO A 59 -31.92 -5.60 21.87
C PRO A 59 -31.38 -4.17 22.01
N PHE A 60 -31.83 -3.30 21.11
CA PHE A 60 -31.57 -1.86 21.06
C PHE A 60 -32.88 -1.10 20.79
N VAL A 61 -32.92 0.16 21.22
CA VAL A 61 -33.97 1.10 20.80
C VAL A 61 -33.33 2.35 20.23
N ALA A 62 -33.88 2.89 19.16
CA ALA A 62 -33.46 4.16 18.59
C ALA A 62 -34.62 5.15 18.42
N PHE A 63 -34.33 6.45 18.49
CA PHE A 63 -35.29 7.54 18.36
C PHE A 63 -34.80 8.57 17.35
N SER A 64 -35.70 9.06 16.51
CA SER A 64 -35.47 10.30 15.75
C SER A 64 -36.16 11.44 16.48
N ALA A 65 -35.41 12.31 17.17
CA ALA A 65 -36.01 13.34 18.00
C ALA A 65 -35.14 14.60 18.17
N GLY A 66 -35.18 15.49 17.17
CA GLY A 66 -34.64 16.86 17.26
C GLY A 66 -33.11 16.96 17.38
N PRO A 67 -32.52 18.17 17.24
CA PRO A 67 -31.08 18.35 17.37
C PRO A 67 -30.69 18.28 18.85
N LEU A 68 -30.35 17.07 19.32
CA LEU A 68 -29.63 16.85 20.57
C LEU A 68 -28.11 16.81 20.31
N ASP A 69 -27.36 16.49 21.36
CA ASP A 69 -25.91 16.27 21.30
C ASP A 69 -25.54 15.19 20.28
N ALA A 70 -24.52 15.48 19.49
CA ALA A 70 -23.97 14.52 18.55
C ALA A 70 -23.30 13.35 19.28
N PHE A 71 -23.35 12.17 18.67
CA PHE A 71 -22.53 11.05 19.10
C PHE A 71 -21.05 11.43 19.14
N ASN A 72 -20.34 10.86 20.10
CA ASN A 72 -18.91 11.01 20.29
C ASN A 72 -18.34 9.70 20.85
N HIS A 73 -17.03 9.66 21.09
CA HIS A 73 -16.33 8.44 21.53
C HIS A 73 -16.70 7.93 22.93
N ALA A 74 -17.49 8.67 23.73
CA ALA A 74 -17.88 8.26 25.07
C ALA A 74 -18.73 6.97 25.06
N VAL A 75 -19.47 6.72 23.98
CA VAL A 75 -20.16 5.45 23.74
C VAL A 75 -19.76 4.94 22.37
N SER A 76 -19.29 3.69 22.33
CA SER A 76 -19.02 2.99 21.09
C SER A 76 -19.45 1.53 21.18
N PHE A 77 -19.72 0.93 20.04
CA PHE A 77 -20.03 -0.49 19.96
C PHE A 77 -18.87 -1.27 19.37
N MET A 78 -18.34 -2.20 20.17
CA MET A 78 -17.29 -3.10 19.74
C MET A 78 -17.90 -4.37 19.17
N VAL A 79 -17.57 -4.66 17.91
CA VAL A 79 -17.85 -5.93 17.25
C VAL A 79 -16.60 -6.78 17.34
N ALA A 80 -16.68 -7.87 18.09
CA ALA A 80 -15.59 -8.81 18.28
C ALA A 80 -15.59 -9.83 17.12
N CYS A 81 -14.69 -9.66 16.17
CA CYS A 81 -14.58 -10.51 14.99
C CYS A 81 -13.67 -11.72 15.26
N ASP A 82 -14.01 -12.86 14.67
CA ASP A 82 -13.26 -14.11 14.86
C ASP A 82 -12.09 -14.26 13.87
N ASP A 83 -12.22 -13.71 12.66
CA ASP A 83 -11.20 -13.76 11.60
C ASP A 83 -11.09 -12.45 10.79
N GLN A 84 -10.16 -12.44 9.82
CA GLN A 84 -9.85 -11.25 9.02
C GLN A 84 -10.96 -10.94 8.01
N ASP A 85 -11.60 -11.97 7.43
CA ASP A 85 -12.68 -11.80 6.47
C ASP A 85 -13.89 -11.12 7.14
N GLU A 86 -14.15 -11.45 8.40
CA GLU A 86 -15.18 -10.80 9.20
C GLU A 86 -14.86 -9.34 9.52
N ILE A 87 -13.61 -9.03 9.88
CA ILE A 87 -13.16 -7.64 10.04
C ILE A 87 -13.38 -6.87 8.74
N ASP A 88 -12.90 -7.42 7.62
CA ASP A 88 -12.93 -6.75 6.33
C ASP A 88 -14.37 -6.52 5.85
N ARG A 89 -15.27 -7.49 6.06
CA ARG A 89 -16.68 -7.38 5.72
C ARG A 89 -17.36 -6.23 6.45
N TYR A 90 -17.25 -6.17 7.78
CA TYR A 90 -17.94 -5.13 8.57
C TYR A 90 -17.27 -3.77 8.41
N TRP A 91 -15.93 -3.75 8.34
CA TRP A 91 -15.17 -2.53 8.10
C TRP A 91 -15.57 -1.88 6.78
N ASN A 92 -15.54 -2.64 5.68
CA ASN A 92 -15.86 -2.13 4.36
C ASN A 92 -17.34 -1.74 4.27
N ALA A 93 -18.26 -2.54 4.80
CA ALA A 93 -19.69 -2.22 4.78
C ALA A 93 -20.04 -0.87 5.44
N ILE A 94 -19.38 -0.54 6.56
CA ILE A 94 -19.58 0.76 7.24
C ILE A 94 -18.95 1.90 6.44
N LEU A 95 -17.76 1.70 5.86
CA LEU A 95 -17.10 2.72 5.03
C LEU A 95 -17.86 3.00 3.73
N ASP A 96 -18.29 1.97 3.02
CA ASP A 96 -19.05 2.07 1.77
C ASP A 96 -20.39 2.79 1.98
N ALA A 97 -20.95 2.69 3.18
CA ALA A 97 -22.15 3.41 3.59
C ALA A 97 -21.90 4.88 4.00
N GLY A 98 -20.67 5.39 3.87
CA GLY A 98 -20.28 6.77 4.18
C GLY A 98 -19.61 6.96 5.54
N GLY A 99 -19.12 5.88 6.17
CA GLY A 99 -18.34 5.97 7.40
C GLY A 99 -16.93 6.54 7.18
N THR A 100 -16.32 7.04 8.27
CA THR A 100 -14.95 7.54 8.28
C THR A 100 -14.07 6.67 9.18
N PRO A 101 -12.92 6.15 8.69
CA PRO A 101 -12.03 5.34 9.49
C PRO A 101 -11.25 6.18 10.50
N GLU A 102 -10.97 5.60 11.66
CA GLU A 102 -10.14 6.16 12.72
C GLU A 102 -9.09 5.12 13.18
N GLN A 103 -8.21 5.51 14.10
CA GLN A 103 -7.12 4.65 14.57
C GLN A 103 -7.62 3.44 15.37
N CYS A 104 -6.84 2.36 15.41
CA CYS A 104 -7.03 1.21 16.29
C CYS A 104 -8.37 0.46 16.12
N GLY A 105 -8.85 0.33 14.87
CA GLY A 105 -10.09 -0.37 14.56
C GLY A 105 -11.36 0.46 14.77
N TRP A 106 -11.22 1.77 15.03
CA TRP A 106 -12.35 2.67 15.19
C TRP A 106 -12.92 3.13 13.85
N ILE A 107 -14.25 3.25 13.77
CA ILE A 107 -14.97 3.84 12.64
C ILE A 107 -16.07 4.75 13.19
N ARG A 108 -16.22 5.94 12.62
CA ARG A 108 -17.46 6.73 12.80
C ARG A 108 -18.38 6.47 11.62
N ASP A 109 -19.58 5.96 11.85
CA ASP A 109 -20.53 5.71 10.77
C ASP A 109 -21.13 7.02 10.21
N ARG A 110 -21.89 6.93 9.11
CA ARG A 110 -22.51 8.11 8.49
C ARG A 110 -23.54 8.82 9.37
N PHE A 111 -24.03 8.15 10.41
CA PHE A 111 -24.97 8.70 11.38
C PHE A 111 -24.28 9.29 12.62
N GLY A 112 -22.94 9.21 12.68
CA GLY A 112 -22.09 9.77 13.72
C GLY A 112 -21.73 8.80 14.84
N LEU A 113 -22.29 7.59 14.87
CA LEU A 113 -22.04 6.62 15.94
C LEU A 113 -20.65 6.00 15.80
N SER A 114 -19.95 5.85 16.93
CA SER A 114 -18.62 5.23 16.98
C SER A 114 -18.70 3.71 17.11
N TRP A 115 -17.96 3.02 16.26
CA TRP A 115 -17.82 1.57 16.20
C TRP A 115 -16.35 1.17 16.40
N GLN A 116 -16.13 -0.01 16.97
CA GLN A 116 -14.82 -0.65 17.04
C GLN A 116 -14.92 -2.03 16.40
N ILE A 117 -14.36 -2.21 15.20
CA ILE A 117 -14.32 -3.51 14.53
C ILE A 117 -12.98 -4.15 14.88
N ALA A 118 -13.00 -5.04 15.88
CA ALA A 118 -11.78 -5.50 16.54
C ALA A 118 -11.72 -7.03 16.60
N PRO A 119 -10.55 -7.64 16.40
CA PRO A 119 -10.41 -9.09 16.52
C PRO A 119 -10.50 -9.54 17.97
N ARG A 120 -11.26 -10.62 18.22
CA ARG A 120 -11.34 -11.26 19.55
C ARG A 120 -9.96 -11.63 20.10
N VAL A 121 -9.07 -12.10 19.22
CA VAL A 121 -7.72 -12.49 19.61
C VAL A 121 -6.91 -11.33 20.18
N PHE A 122 -7.15 -10.09 19.75
CA PHE A 122 -6.42 -8.93 20.29
C PHE A 122 -6.76 -8.67 21.75
N SER A 123 -8.04 -8.81 22.15
CA SER A 123 -8.43 -8.69 23.56
C SER A 123 -7.76 -9.75 24.43
N GLN A 124 -7.59 -10.97 23.90
CA GLN A 124 -6.87 -12.05 24.58
C GLN A 124 -5.36 -11.73 24.72
N MET A 125 -4.74 -11.21 23.65
CA MET A 125 -3.34 -10.79 23.66
C MET A 125 -3.07 -9.69 24.70
N MET A 126 -3.96 -8.70 24.82
CA MET A 126 -3.84 -7.61 25.78
C MET A 126 -3.93 -8.08 27.25
N ALA A 127 -4.72 -9.11 27.48
CA ALA A 127 -4.93 -9.73 28.78
C ALA A 127 -3.87 -10.78 29.14
N ASP A 128 -2.91 -11.06 28.25
CA ASP A 128 -1.90 -12.09 28.48
C ASP A 128 -1.02 -11.76 29.71
N PRO A 129 -0.71 -12.75 30.57
CA PRO A 129 0.17 -12.54 31.72
C PRO A 129 1.61 -12.18 31.32
N ASP A 130 2.08 -12.61 30.14
CA ASP A 130 3.33 -12.15 29.56
C ASP A 130 3.15 -10.72 29.03
N ARG A 131 3.47 -9.77 29.91
CA ARG A 131 3.36 -8.34 29.61
C ARG A 131 4.26 -7.90 28.45
N THR A 132 5.31 -8.64 28.14
CA THR A 132 6.19 -8.34 27.02
C THR A 132 5.54 -8.75 25.70
N LYS A 133 4.85 -9.89 25.64
CA LYS A 133 4.00 -10.27 24.49
C LYS A 133 2.84 -9.30 24.31
N ALA A 134 2.11 -9.01 25.39
CA ALA A 134 1.00 -8.08 25.37
C ALA A 134 1.44 -6.70 24.86
N LYS A 135 2.57 -6.18 25.36
CA LYS A 135 3.14 -4.91 24.90
C LYS A 135 3.42 -4.91 23.40
N ARG A 136 4.01 -5.97 22.84
CA ARG A 136 4.27 -6.03 21.38
C ARG A 136 2.99 -5.99 20.56
N ALA A 137 1.94 -6.69 21.01
CA ALA A 137 0.63 -6.61 20.37
C ALA A 137 0.03 -5.20 20.47
N THR A 138 0.15 -4.54 21.63
CA THR A 138 -0.28 -3.14 21.81
C THR A 138 0.48 -2.19 20.88
N ASP A 139 1.81 -2.29 20.84
CA ASP A 139 2.66 -1.45 20.00
C ASP A 139 2.36 -1.63 18.50
N ALA A 140 1.98 -2.85 18.09
CA ALA A 140 1.54 -3.13 16.73
C ALA A 140 0.16 -2.53 16.44
N MET A 141 -0.82 -2.70 17.35
CA MET A 141 -2.15 -2.09 17.23
C MET A 141 -2.09 -0.57 17.08
N LEU A 142 -1.27 0.13 17.86
CA LEU A 142 -1.18 1.60 17.83
C LEU A 142 -0.76 2.18 16.47
N LYS A 143 -0.26 1.33 15.56
CA LYS A 143 0.15 1.69 14.20
C LYS A 143 -0.92 1.36 13.15
N MET A 144 -2.03 0.75 13.56
CA MET A 144 -3.08 0.26 12.68
C MET A 144 -4.28 1.21 12.67
N VAL A 145 -4.84 1.45 11.48
CA VAL A 145 -6.17 2.04 11.31
C VAL A 145 -7.20 0.91 11.29
N LYS A 146 -7.12 0.02 10.29
CA LYS A 146 -7.82 -1.28 10.29
C LYS A 146 -6.90 -2.36 10.87
N PHE A 147 -7.46 -3.29 11.63
CA PHE A 147 -6.70 -4.41 12.19
C PHE A 147 -6.25 -5.43 11.13
N ASP A 148 -5.00 -5.86 11.26
CA ASP A 148 -4.44 -7.06 10.61
C ASP A 148 -4.16 -8.11 11.70
N ILE A 149 -4.97 -9.17 11.74
CA ILE A 149 -4.87 -10.24 12.74
C ILE A 149 -3.52 -10.96 12.64
N ALA A 150 -3.01 -11.19 11.43
CA ALA A 150 -1.76 -11.90 11.24
C ALA A 150 -0.58 -11.06 11.73
N ALA A 151 -0.58 -9.75 11.48
CA ALA A 151 0.42 -8.83 12.00
C ALA A 151 0.39 -8.75 13.53
N LEU A 152 -0.80 -8.71 14.14
CA LEU A 152 -0.94 -8.76 15.60
C LEU A 152 -0.39 -10.06 16.19
N LYS A 153 -0.71 -11.21 15.59
CA LYS A 153 -0.18 -12.52 16.03
C LYS A 153 1.33 -12.58 15.94
N ARG A 154 1.91 -12.14 14.81
CA ARG A 154 3.38 -12.06 14.65
C ARG A 154 4.03 -11.19 15.73
N ALA A 155 3.47 -10.01 15.97
CA ALA A 155 3.97 -9.11 17.01
C ALA A 155 3.86 -9.76 18.39
N PHE A 156 2.71 -10.36 18.71
CA PHE A 156 2.47 -11.02 19.99
C PHE A 156 3.41 -12.19 20.23
N ASP A 157 3.56 -13.10 19.28
CA ASP A 157 4.36 -14.31 19.45
C ASP A 157 5.87 -14.03 19.52
N GLY A 158 6.30 -12.86 19.05
CA GLY A 158 7.74 -12.56 18.96
C GLY A 158 8.45 -13.42 17.91
N SER A 159 7.67 -14.10 17.05
CA SER A 159 8.13 -14.83 15.87
C SER A 159 8.78 -13.84 14.92
N SER A 160 10.09 -13.68 15.07
CA SER A 160 10.92 -12.82 14.24
C SER A 160 10.92 -13.36 12.80
N SER A 161 10.12 -12.77 11.92
CA SER A 161 10.65 -12.46 10.59
C SER A 161 11.47 -11.19 10.77
N VAL A 162 12.77 -11.37 10.96
CA VAL A 162 13.87 -10.39 10.90
C VAL A 162 13.62 -9.05 11.57
N GLU A 163 14.49 -8.74 12.53
CA GLU A 163 14.64 -7.39 13.10
C GLU A 163 14.42 -6.34 12.00
N ALA A 164 13.25 -5.68 12.04
CA ALA A 164 13.19 -4.32 11.57
C ALA A 164 14.32 -3.63 12.32
N ALA A 165 15.33 -3.20 11.57
CA ALA A 165 16.44 -2.40 12.07
C ALA A 165 15.89 -1.46 13.14
N PRO A 166 16.55 -1.35 14.30
CA PRO A 166 16.02 -0.61 15.43
C PRO A 166 15.53 0.73 14.90
N ALA A 167 14.23 1.01 15.09
CA ALA A 167 13.74 2.36 14.90
C ALA A 167 14.66 3.22 15.75
N GLU A 168 15.44 4.07 15.08
CA GLU A 168 16.42 4.92 15.74
C GLU A 168 15.75 5.52 16.97
N ALA A 169 16.33 5.24 18.13
CA ALA A 169 15.95 5.88 19.37
C ALA A 169 16.05 7.39 19.14
N GLY A 170 14.89 8.05 19.01
CA GLY A 170 14.81 9.49 18.78
C GLY A 170 14.22 9.94 17.44
N SER A 171 13.34 9.18 16.78
CA SER A 171 12.53 9.77 15.69
C SER A 171 11.65 10.90 16.25
N PRO A 172 11.87 12.17 15.87
CA PRO A 172 11.09 13.28 16.40
C PRO A 172 9.62 13.11 16.01
N GLU A 173 8.71 13.49 16.91
CA GLU A 173 7.27 13.50 16.65
C GLU A 173 7.00 14.28 15.36
N LEU A 174 6.47 13.60 14.34
CA LEU A 174 6.25 14.21 13.04
C LEU A 174 5.05 15.15 13.11
N LYS A 175 5.24 16.42 12.72
CA LYS A 175 4.14 17.38 12.56
C LYS A 175 3.06 16.83 11.61
N PRO A 176 1.77 17.13 11.84
CA PRO A 176 0.70 16.82 10.89
C PRO A 176 1.03 17.34 9.49
N ALA A 177 0.72 16.55 8.46
CA ALA A 177 1.04 16.92 7.08
C ALA A 177 0.33 18.21 6.66
N LEU A 178 -0.91 18.42 7.12
CA LEU A 178 -1.66 19.65 6.87
C LEU A 178 -1.01 20.88 7.52
N GLU A 179 -0.44 20.75 8.73
CA GLU A 179 0.29 21.86 9.38
C GLU A 179 1.51 22.26 8.54
N LEU A 180 2.28 21.28 8.07
CA LEU A 180 3.44 21.52 7.20
C LEU A 180 3.03 22.15 5.86
N ALA A 181 1.94 21.68 5.27
CA ALA A 181 1.42 22.23 4.02
C ALA A 181 0.94 23.68 4.19
N GLN A 182 0.27 23.99 5.30
CA GLN A 182 -0.18 25.35 5.64
C GLN A 182 0.99 26.30 5.94
N ALA A 183 2.10 25.78 6.47
CA ALA A 183 3.31 26.56 6.72
C ALA A 183 4.04 27.00 5.43
N SER A 184 3.69 26.42 4.27
CA SER A 184 4.30 26.79 2.99
C SER A 184 4.02 28.25 2.63
N LYS A 185 5.10 29.01 2.43
CA LYS A 185 5.05 30.42 2.01
C LYS A 185 5.02 30.59 0.49
N GLN A 186 5.15 29.51 -0.28
CA GLN A 186 5.17 29.57 -1.75
C GLN A 186 3.80 29.96 -2.30
N ARG A 187 3.76 30.93 -3.21
CA ARG A 187 2.55 31.42 -3.88
C ARG A 187 2.80 31.53 -5.38
N PHE A 188 1.75 31.40 -6.18
CA PHE A 188 1.85 31.51 -7.64
C PHE A 188 1.10 32.75 -8.15
N PRO A 189 1.63 33.45 -9.18
CA PRO A 189 0.95 34.61 -9.75
C PRO A 189 -0.49 34.27 -10.20
N GLY A 190 -1.44 35.11 -9.81
CA GLY A 190 -2.84 34.97 -10.21
C GLY A 190 -3.63 33.86 -9.50
N GLU A 191 -3.08 33.20 -8.47
CA GLU A 191 -3.82 32.14 -7.77
C GLU A 191 -5.03 32.69 -7.01
N SER A 192 -6.19 32.04 -7.18
CA SER A 192 -7.39 32.33 -6.40
C SER A 192 -7.32 31.70 -5.01
N ALA A 193 -8.11 32.21 -4.06
CA ALA A 193 -8.20 31.61 -2.72
C ALA A 193 -8.64 30.13 -2.77
N THR A 194 -9.57 29.78 -3.66
CA THR A 194 -10.02 28.39 -3.87
C THR A 194 -8.90 27.51 -4.41
N TYR A 195 -8.15 27.99 -5.41
CA TYR A 195 -6.99 27.27 -5.94
C TYR A 195 -5.92 27.05 -4.85
N ARG A 196 -5.66 28.09 -4.05
CA ARG A 196 -4.71 28.00 -2.95
C ARG A 196 -5.12 26.96 -1.91
N LYS A 197 -6.41 26.96 -1.51
CA LYS A 197 -6.97 25.96 -0.59
C LYS A 197 -6.78 24.55 -1.13
N ALA A 198 -7.12 24.31 -2.40
CA ALA A 198 -6.94 23.02 -3.06
C ALA A 198 -5.46 22.59 -3.12
N ARG A 199 -4.55 23.50 -3.48
CA ARG A 199 -3.10 23.21 -3.51
C ARG A 199 -2.52 22.93 -2.13
N THR A 200 -3.05 23.53 -1.07
CA THR A 200 -2.61 23.23 0.31
C THR A 200 -3.10 21.86 0.75
N ALA A 201 -4.33 21.46 0.40
CA ALA A 201 -4.81 20.11 0.63
C ALA A 201 -3.97 19.07 -0.14
N LEU A 202 -3.69 19.32 -1.43
CA LEU A 202 -2.83 18.46 -2.24
C LEU A 202 -1.42 18.31 -1.64
N LEU A 203 -0.79 19.41 -1.21
CA LEU A 203 0.53 19.36 -0.59
C LEU A 203 0.55 18.54 0.70
N ALA A 204 -0.54 18.52 1.47
CA ALA A 204 -0.64 17.66 2.65
C ALA A 204 -0.61 16.18 2.25
N GLU A 205 -1.33 15.80 1.19
CA GLU A 205 -1.30 14.45 0.63
C GLU A 205 0.07 14.09 0.06
N GLU A 206 0.72 15.00 -0.65
CA GLU A 206 2.09 14.79 -1.18
C GLU A 206 3.10 14.54 -0.03
N ILE A 207 2.98 15.27 1.08
CA ILE A 207 3.80 15.06 2.28
C ILE A 207 3.52 13.69 2.90
N ALA A 208 2.25 13.31 3.01
CA ALA A 208 1.85 12.00 3.54
C ALA A 208 2.36 10.86 2.64
N LEU A 209 2.22 10.99 1.32
CA LEU A 209 2.72 10.05 0.32
C LEU A 209 4.24 9.90 0.43
N ARG A 210 4.98 11.02 0.50
CA ARG A 210 6.45 11.00 0.68
C ARG A 210 6.85 10.24 1.95
N ARG A 211 6.14 10.44 3.07
CA ARG A 211 6.37 9.68 4.31
C ARG A 211 6.08 8.19 4.13
N HIS A 212 5.02 7.85 3.41
CA HIS A 212 4.68 6.46 3.12
C HIS A 212 5.75 5.78 2.25
N LEU A 213 6.23 6.46 1.20
CA LEU A 213 7.32 5.97 0.36
C LEU A 213 8.60 5.72 1.16
N GLU A 214 8.94 6.60 2.11
CA GLU A 214 10.06 6.38 3.03
C GLU A 214 9.86 5.18 3.95
N SER A 215 8.65 5.03 4.52
CA SER A 215 8.29 3.88 5.34
C SER A 215 8.44 2.58 4.56
N VAL A 216 7.97 2.53 3.32
CA VAL A 216 8.15 1.37 2.42
C VAL A 216 9.63 1.13 2.14
N ALA A 217 10.44 2.18 1.93
CA ALA A 217 11.88 2.03 1.74
C ALA A 217 12.58 1.46 2.99
N VAL A 218 12.14 1.85 4.20
CA VAL A 218 12.62 1.24 5.46
C VAL A 218 12.22 -0.23 5.53
N GLN A 219 10.98 -0.58 5.18
CA GLN A 219 10.51 -1.96 5.15
C GLN A 219 11.30 -2.82 4.18
N ARG A 220 11.61 -2.32 2.97
CA ARG A 220 12.49 -3.01 2.01
C ARG A 220 13.88 -3.28 2.60
N ARG A 221 14.48 -2.29 3.26
CA ARG A 221 15.80 -2.46 3.92
C ARG A 221 15.77 -3.45 5.09
N ALA A 222 14.62 -3.63 5.71
CA ALA A 222 14.39 -4.56 6.81
C ALA A 222 14.03 -5.99 6.38
N LEU A 223 13.98 -6.27 5.07
CA LEU A 223 13.68 -7.63 4.58
C LEU A 223 14.69 -8.65 5.16
N PRO A 224 14.24 -9.88 5.44
CA PRO A 224 15.16 -10.97 5.75
C PRO A 224 16.21 -11.16 4.66
N PRO A 225 17.38 -11.74 5.00
CA PRO A 225 18.29 -12.23 3.97
C PRO A 225 17.54 -13.13 2.99
N GLY A 226 17.49 -12.72 1.73
CA GLY A 226 16.81 -13.49 0.70
C GLY A 226 17.56 -14.77 0.34
N GLY A 227 17.00 -15.48 -0.64
CA GLY A 227 17.55 -16.74 -1.14
C GLY A 227 19.00 -16.60 -1.61
N ARG A 228 19.83 -17.59 -1.27
CA ARG A 228 21.15 -17.71 -1.89
C ARG A 228 20.96 -17.97 -3.37
N VAL A 229 21.72 -17.27 -4.21
CA VAL A 229 21.73 -17.52 -5.64
C VAL A 229 22.20 -18.97 -5.86
N PRO A 230 21.45 -19.81 -6.60
CA PRO A 230 21.68 -21.25 -6.65
C PRO A 230 23.00 -21.62 -7.33
N GLU A 231 23.45 -20.81 -8.29
CA GLU A 231 24.71 -20.95 -9.00
C GLU A 231 25.30 -19.59 -9.36
N ASP A 232 26.58 -19.55 -9.68
CA ASP A 232 27.22 -18.32 -10.17
C ASP A 232 27.07 -18.23 -11.69
N TYR A 233 25.89 -17.76 -12.13
CA TYR A 233 25.49 -17.71 -13.54
C TYR A 233 26.56 -17.03 -14.40
N ARG A 234 26.82 -17.61 -15.57
CA ARG A 234 27.79 -17.08 -16.55
C ARG A 234 27.09 -16.34 -17.67
N PHE A 235 27.59 -15.16 -17.99
CA PHE A 235 27.06 -14.27 -19.02
C PHE A 235 28.16 -13.91 -20.01
N ILE A 236 27.76 -13.41 -21.18
CA ILE A 236 28.67 -12.76 -22.12
C ILE A 236 28.45 -11.25 -22.01
N GLY A 237 29.43 -10.53 -21.44
CA GLY A 237 29.40 -9.08 -21.34
C GLY A 237 30.19 -8.39 -22.46
N GLU A 238 30.15 -7.07 -22.49
CA GLU A 238 30.84 -6.24 -23.51
C GLU A 238 32.37 -6.48 -23.59
N ARG A 239 32.97 -7.03 -22.53
CA ARG A 239 34.41 -7.34 -22.43
C ARG A 239 34.72 -8.84 -22.39
N GLY A 240 33.74 -9.69 -22.71
CA GLY A 240 33.87 -11.15 -22.68
C GLY A 240 33.05 -11.81 -21.56
N ALA A 241 33.34 -13.08 -21.32
CA ALA A 241 32.63 -13.90 -20.33
C ALA A 241 32.81 -13.36 -18.90
N VAL A 242 31.74 -13.39 -18.11
CA VAL A 242 31.71 -12.88 -16.73
C VAL A 242 30.67 -13.63 -15.91
N SER A 243 30.95 -13.89 -14.64
CA SER A 243 29.99 -14.47 -13.70
C SER A 243 29.14 -13.41 -12.98
N LEU A 244 27.98 -13.79 -12.45
CA LEU A 244 27.12 -12.88 -11.67
C LEU A 244 27.89 -12.27 -10.49
N SER A 245 28.70 -13.08 -9.80
CA SER A 245 29.51 -12.63 -8.68
C SER A 245 30.52 -11.57 -9.13
N GLU A 246 31.20 -11.73 -10.26
CA GLU A 246 32.16 -10.75 -10.80
C GLU A 246 31.49 -9.43 -11.19
N MET A 247 30.21 -9.42 -11.59
CA MET A 247 29.50 -8.20 -12.02
C MET A 247 29.40 -7.12 -10.94
N PHE A 248 29.52 -7.45 -9.64
CA PHE A 248 29.49 -6.39 -8.63
C PHE A 248 30.77 -5.54 -8.65
N GLY A 249 31.88 -6.05 -9.21
CA GLY A 249 33.18 -5.39 -9.13
C GLY A 249 33.59 -5.13 -7.67
N ASP A 250 33.85 -3.86 -7.36
CA ASP A 250 34.24 -3.34 -6.05
C ASP A 250 33.04 -3.07 -5.11
N LYS A 251 31.80 -3.35 -5.55
CA LYS A 251 30.57 -3.09 -4.79
C LYS A 251 30.08 -4.35 -4.07
N ASP A 252 29.25 -4.12 -3.06
CA ASP A 252 28.54 -5.20 -2.33
C ASP A 252 27.06 -5.32 -2.73
N THR A 253 26.58 -4.45 -3.61
CA THR A 253 25.21 -4.46 -4.12
C THR A 253 25.22 -4.38 -5.64
N LEU A 254 24.45 -5.25 -6.28
CA LEU A 254 24.24 -5.30 -7.72
C LEU A 254 22.75 -5.14 -8.01
N ILE A 255 22.40 -4.16 -8.84
CA ILE A 255 21.07 -4.03 -9.42
C ILE A 255 21.12 -4.63 -10.83
N THR A 256 20.17 -5.51 -11.15
CA THR A 256 20.01 -6.01 -12.51
C THR A 256 18.67 -5.53 -13.07
N TYR A 257 18.69 -5.14 -14.34
CA TYR A 257 17.47 -4.91 -15.10
C TYR A 257 17.44 -5.83 -16.31
N ASN A 258 16.56 -6.82 -16.26
CA ASN A 258 16.24 -7.69 -17.39
C ASN A 258 15.31 -6.89 -18.30
N PHE A 259 15.76 -6.56 -19.50
CA PHE A 259 14.94 -5.87 -20.48
C PHE A 259 14.56 -6.81 -21.62
N MET A 260 13.33 -6.68 -22.11
CA MET A 260 12.80 -7.55 -23.16
C MET A 260 13.49 -7.27 -24.49
N TYR A 261 14.52 -8.06 -24.79
CA TYR A 261 15.20 -8.08 -26.07
C TYR A 261 15.69 -9.49 -26.37
N GLY A 262 14.75 -10.38 -26.62
CA GLY A 262 15.04 -11.79 -26.84
C GLY A 262 15.57 -12.07 -28.23
N ALA A 263 16.13 -13.27 -28.40
CA ALA A 263 16.73 -13.68 -29.68
C ALA A 263 15.75 -13.57 -30.86
N GLN A 264 14.45 -13.79 -30.63
CA GLN A 264 13.40 -13.73 -31.64
C GLN A 264 12.85 -12.32 -31.89
N ARG A 265 13.10 -11.34 -31.00
CA ARG A 265 12.66 -9.96 -31.21
C ARG A 265 13.59 -9.27 -32.21
N GLU A 266 13.02 -8.58 -33.18
CA GLU A 266 13.80 -7.72 -34.09
C GLU A 266 14.38 -6.52 -33.34
N ARG A 267 13.52 -5.85 -32.55
CA ARG A 267 13.83 -4.65 -31.76
C ARG A 267 13.44 -4.84 -30.28
N PRO A 268 14.11 -4.16 -29.35
CA PRO A 268 13.80 -4.28 -27.91
C PRO A 268 12.45 -3.65 -27.57
N CYS A 269 11.91 -3.98 -26.41
CA CYS A 269 10.69 -3.35 -25.90
C CYS A 269 10.84 -1.82 -25.78
N PRO A 270 9.92 -1.02 -26.37
CA PRO A 270 9.95 0.43 -26.26
C PRO A 270 9.94 0.98 -24.82
N MET A 271 9.18 0.36 -23.91
CA MET A 271 9.15 0.78 -22.50
C MET A 271 10.46 0.53 -21.80
N CYS A 272 11.01 -0.67 -21.96
CA CYS A 272 12.29 -0.97 -21.33
C CYS A 272 13.38 -0.05 -21.87
N THR A 273 13.37 0.24 -23.17
CA THR A 273 14.27 1.23 -23.78
C THR A 273 14.05 2.63 -23.19
N SER A 274 12.81 3.07 -22.99
CA SER A 274 12.51 4.38 -22.41
C SER A 274 12.98 4.50 -20.95
N LEU A 275 12.79 3.45 -20.14
CA LEU A 275 13.32 3.38 -18.77
C LEU A 275 14.84 3.46 -18.75
N LEU A 276 15.50 2.60 -19.53
CA LEU A 276 16.97 2.56 -19.60
C LEU A 276 17.56 3.89 -20.10
N ALA A 277 16.91 4.56 -21.04
CA ALA A 277 17.36 5.88 -21.49
C ALA A 277 17.35 6.93 -20.37
N SER A 278 16.38 6.84 -19.44
CA SER A 278 16.34 7.71 -18.27
C SER A 278 17.47 7.37 -17.29
N PHE A 279 17.75 6.08 -17.11
CA PHE A 279 18.78 5.60 -16.21
C PHE A 279 20.20 5.91 -16.68
N ASP A 280 20.49 5.83 -17.99
CA ASP A 280 21.82 6.08 -18.52
C ASP A 280 22.35 7.47 -18.09
N GLY A 281 21.48 8.49 -18.06
CA GLY A 281 21.85 9.84 -17.61
C GLY A 281 22.26 9.93 -16.14
N GLU A 282 21.65 9.12 -15.27
CA GLU A 282 21.85 9.13 -13.81
C GLU A 282 22.91 8.10 -13.36
N MET A 283 23.35 7.21 -14.25
CA MET A 283 24.34 6.17 -13.93
C MET A 283 25.65 6.72 -13.34
N PRO A 284 26.20 7.88 -13.75
CA PRO A 284 27.39 8.43 -13.10
C PRO A 284 27.26 8.61 -11.58
N ASP A 285 26.05 8.86 -11.07
CA ASP A 285 25.79 8.98 -9.63
C ASP A 285 25.42 7.63 -8.99
N ILE A 286 24.59 6.83 -9.67
CA ILE A 286 24.18 5.50 -9.18
C ILE A 286 25.40 4.58 -9.00
N LEU A 287 26.31 4.58 -9.98
CA LEU A 287 27.49 3.71 -10.01
C LEU A 287 28.53 4.05 -8.93
N GLN A 288 28.42 5.22 -8.28
CA GLN A 288 29.24 5.54 -7.10
C GLN A 288 28.87 4.65 -5.89
N ARG A 289 27.63 4.15 -5.86
CA ARG A 289 27.06 3.43 -4.70
C ARG A 289 26.83 1.94 -4.94
N VAL A 290 26.40 1.56 -6.15
CA VAL A 290 26.01 0.18 -6.49
C VAL A 290 26.52 -0.20 -7.87
N ALA A 291 26.66 -1.50 -8.12
CA ALA A 291 26.84 -2.01 -9.48
C ALA A 291 25.50 -2.09 -10.20
N PHE A 292 25.52 -1.96 -11.53
CA PHE A 292 24.31 -2.05 -12.36
C PHE A 292 24.58 -2.87 -13.62
N ALA A 293 23.67 -3.81 -13.92
CA ALA A 293 23.76 -4.69 -15.09
C ALA A 293 22.45 -4.69 -15.89
N VAL A 294 22.56 -4.47 -17.20
CA VAL A 294 21.44 -4.58 -18.14
C VAL A 294 21.52 -5.95 -18.81
N ILE A 295 20.49 -6.77 -18.64
CA ILE A 295 20.49 -8.20 -19.03
C ILE A 295 19.41 -8.46 -20.08
N ALA A 296 19.75 -9.22 -21.12
CA ALA A 296 18.77 -9.75 -22.08
C ALA A 296 19.25 -11.07 -22.70
N ARG A 297 18.33 -11.82 -23.31
CA ARG A 297 18.63 -13.09 -23.99
C ARG A 297 19.32 -12.92 -25.34
N SER A 298 19.29 -11.71 -25.93
CA SER A 298 19.97 -11.44 -27.22
C SER A 298 21.47 -11.66 -27.15
N PRO A 299 22.12 -12.04 -28.27
CA PRO A 299 23.58 -11.98 -28.40
C PRO A 299 24.12 -10.60 -28.04
N ILE A 300 25.29 -10.58 -27.39
CA ILE A 300 25.87 -9.35 -26.83
C ILE A 300 26.12 -8.30 -27.92
N GLU A 301 26.49 -8.70 -29.14
CA GLU A 301 26.79 -7.81 -30.26
C GLU A 301 25.55 -7.02 -30.68
N ARG A 302 24.36 -7.64 -30.64
CA ARG A 302 23.10 -6.96 -30.94
C ARG A 302 22.74 -5.95 -29.86
N MET A 303 22.95 -6.31 -28.60
CA MET A 303 22.70 -5.40 -27.47
C MET A 303 23.65 -4.19 -27.52
N VAL A 304 24.93 -4.41 -27.83
CA VAL A 304 25.93 -3.34 -27.97
C VAL A 304 25.63 -2.44 -29.17
N ALA A 305 25.24 -3.00 -30.32
CA ALA A 305 24.83 -2.21 -31.48
C ALA A 305 23.64 -1.30 -31.14
N PHE A 306 22.63 -1.83 -30.44
CA PHE A 306 21.49 -1.02 -30.01
C PHE A 306 21.88 0.04 -28.96
N LYS A 307 22.73 -0.30 -27.99
CA LYS A 307 23.29 0.66 -27.02
C LYS A 307 23.96 1.85 -27.73
N GLN A 308 24.77 1.57 -28.76
CA GLN A 308 25.43 2.58 -29.58
C GLN A 308 24.44 3.43 -30.37
N GLU A 309 23.43 2.80 -30.99
CA GLU A 309 22.35 3.51 -31.70
C GLU A 309 21.61 4.49 -30.77
N ARG A 310 21.37 4.09 -29.52
CA ARG A 310 20.70 4.92 -28.50
C ARG A 310 21.62 5.96 -27.85
N GLY A 311 22.92 5.92 -28.14
CA GLY A 311 23.91 6.81 -27.52
C GLY A 311 24.08 6.61 -26.02
N TRP A 312 23.74 5.42 -25.50
CA TRP A 312 23.90 5.10 -24.08
C TRP A 312 25.37 4.91 -23.73
N ARG A 313 25.83 5.63 -22.71
CA ARG A 313 27.25 5.73 -22.36
C ARG A 313 27.66 4.87 -21.18
N TYR A 314 26.76 4.68 -20.22
CA TYR A 314 27.09 4.17 -18.89
C TYR A 314 26.44 2.82 -18.57
N LEU A 315 25.41 2.42 -19.33
CA LEU A 315 24.75 1.11 -19.14
C LEU A 315 25.63 -0.04 -19.66
N ASN A 316 26.02 -0.97 -18.78
CA ASN A 316 26.75 -2.18 -19.16
C ASN A 316 25.79 -3.31 -19.55
N MET A 317 26.00 -3.87 -20.74
CA MET A 317 25.17 -4.92 -21.34
C MET A 317 25.74 -6.31 -21.07
N TYR A 318 24.85 -7.26 -20.74
CA TYR A 318 25.19 -8.66 -20.49
C TYR A 318 24.16 -9.60 -21.12
N SER A 319 24.63 -10.53 -21.94
CA SER A 319 23.80 -11.56 -22.54
C SER A 319 23.63 -12.74 -21.58
N SER A 320 22.39 -13.14 -21.33
CA SER A 320 22.01 -14.35 -20.59
C SER A 320 21.60 -15.51 -21.50
N GLY A 321 21.84 -15.41 -22.82
CA GLY A 321 21.35 -16.37 -23.82
C GLY A 321 21.76 -17.83 -23.60
N GLU A 322 22.85 -18.06 -22.86
CA GLU A 322 23.43 -19.39 -22.59
C GLU A 322 23.22 -19.87 -21.14
N ASN A 323 22.36 -19.21 -20.37
CA ASN A 323 22.06 -19.59 -18.98
C ASN A 323 20.58 -19.47 -18.64
N ASP A 324 20.22 -19.84 -17.41
CA ASP A 324 18.85 -19.86 -16.93
C ASP A 324 18.46 -18.67 -16.03
N PHE A 325 19.30 -17.64 -15.94
CA PHE A 325 19.11 -16.51 -15.03
C PHE A 325 17.74 -15.83 -15.21
N ASN A 326 17.30 -15.66 -16.46
CA ASN A 326 16.01 -15.02 -16.73
C ASN A 326 14.81 -15.87 -16.28
N ARG A 327 14.90 -17.20 -16.35
CA ARG A 327 13.85 -18.07 -15.82
C ARG A 327 13.72 -17.85 -14.32
N ASP A 328 14.85 -17.79 -13.63
CA ASP A 328 14.88 -17.78 -12.16
C ASP A 328 14.59 -16.38 -11.58
N TYR A 329 14.97 -15.30 -12.28
CA TYR A 329 14.88 -13.92 -11.75
C TYR A 329 14.05 -12.95 -12.61
N ALA A 330 13.54 -13.37 -13.76
CA ALA A 330 12.64 -12.56 -14.59
C ALA A 330 11.34 -13.29 -14.95
N ALA A 331 11.05 -14.42 -14.30
CA ALA A 331 9.85 -15.23 -14.55
C ALA A 331 9.65 -15.59 -16.04
N GLU A 332 10.75 -15.78 -16.79
CA GLU A 332 10.69 -16.18 -18.19
C GLU A 332 10.29 -17.66 -18.27
N VAL A 333 9.18 -17.95 -18.96
CA VAL A 333 8.73 -19.34 -19.19
C VAL A 333 9.20 -19.82 -20.57
N PRO A 334 9.58 -21.12 -20.72
CA PRO A 334 10.01 -21.65 -22.01
C PRO A 334 8.96 -21.43 -23.10
N GLY A 335 9.33 -20.67 -24.15
CA GLY A 335 8.44 -20.36 -25.28
C GLY A 335 7.36 -19.31 -24.98
N GLY A 336 7.34 -18.71 -23.79
CA GLY A 336 6.46 -17.59 -23.46
C GLY A 336 7.07 -16.23 -23.75
N ASP A 337 6.28 -15.20 -23.48
CA ASP A 337 6.74 -13.81 -23.59
C ASP A 337 7.83 -13.52 -22.55
N GLU A 338 8.84 -12.76 -22.98
CA GLU A 338 9.83 -12.19 -22.06
C GLU A 338 9.14 -11.19 -21.13
N ASN A 339 9.61 -11.11 -19.88
CA ASN A 339 9.16 -10.11 -18.92
C ASN A 339 10.31 -9.18 -18.53
N PRO A 340 10.05 -7.88 -18.35
CA PRO A 340 11.03 -7.01 -17.72
C PRO A 340 11.12 -7.33 -16.22
N ALA A 341 12.31 -7.29 -15.65
CA ALA A 341 12.48 -7.51 -14.22
C ALA A 341 13.59 -6.64 -13.64
N LEU A 342 13.31 -6.02 -12.50
CA LEU A 342 14.29 -5.27 -11.71
C LEU A 342 14.58 -6.05 -10.44
N ASN A 343 15.84 -6.45 -10.26
CA ASN A 343 16.29 -7.19 -9.10
C ASN A 343 17.48 -6.50 -8.43
N VAL A 344 17.61 -6.73 -7.12
CA VAL A 344 18.72 -6.28 -6.30
C VAL A 344 19.31 -7.50 -5.62
N PHE A 345 20.62 -7.64 -5.73
CA PHE A 345 21.42 -8.69 -5.12
C PHE A 345 22.45 -8.06 -4.18
N VAL A 346 22.77 -8.79 -3.11
CA VAL A 346 23.79 -8.40 -2.15
C VAL A 346 24.85 -9.48 -2.02
N ARG A 347 26.10 -9.04 -1.88
CA ARG A 347 27.24 -9.91 -1.59
C ARG A 347 27.51 -9.85 -0.09
N THR A 348 27.37 -10.97 0.61
CA THR A 348 27.60 -11.04 2.07
C THR A 348 28.29 -12.35 2.43
N GLY A 349 29.39 -12.28 3.17
CA GLY A 349 30.14 -13.46 3.62
C GLY A 349 30.65 -14.34 2.48
N GLY A 350 31.04 -13.74 1.34
CA GLY A 350 31.49 -14.48 0.15
C GLY A 350 30.39 -15.20 -0.63
N SER A 351 29.12 -15.00 -0.28
CA SER A 351 27.96 -15.54 -1.00
C SER A 351 27.12 -14.43 -1.61
N VAL A 352 26.54 -14.69 -2.79
CA VAL A 352 25.55 -13.79 -3.40
C VAL A 352 24.15 -14.24 -2.99
N ARG A 353 23.32 -13.28 -2.59
CA ARG A 353 21.92 -13.49 -2.25
C ARG A 353 21.04 -12.51 -3.03
N HIS A 354 19.87 -12.97 -3.43
CA HIS A 354 18.80 -12.06 -3.81
C HIS A 354 18.37 -11.26 -2.57
N PHE A 355 18.12 -9.96 -2.75
CA PHE A 355 17.71 -9.06 -1.68
C PHE A 355 16.27 -8.58 -1.89
N TRP A 356 15.95 -8.09 -3.09
CA TRP A 356 14.63 -7.59 -3.41
C TRP A 356 14.42 -7.59 -4.94
N GLY A 357 13.19 -7.79 -5.39
CA GLY A 357 12.79 -7.64 -6.79
C GLY A 357 11.41 -7.01 -6.91
N ALA A 358 11.11 -6.45 -8.08
CA ALA A 358 9.76 -6.04 -8.41
C ALA A 358 8.91 -7.29 -8.74
N GLU A 359 7.76 -7.45 -8.06
CA GLU A 359 6.91 -8.65 -8.17
C GLU A 359 5.50 -8.33 -8.68
N MET A 360 5.19 -7.07 -8.98
CA MET A 360 3.87 -6.73 -9.52
C MET A 360 3.68 -7.32 -10.92
N ASP A 361 2.51 -7.91 -11.11
CA ASP A 361 2.06 -8.60 -12.31
C ASP A 361 0.57 -8.30 -12.57
N MET A 362 0.01 -8.91 -13.62
CA MET A 362 -1.41 -8.71 -13.97
C MET A 362 -2.39 -9.22 -12.91
N ALA A 363 -1.97 -10.11 -12.00
CA ALA A 363 -2.81 -10.60 -10.91
C ALA A 363 -2.84 -9.64 -9.71
N THR A 364 -1.84 -8.77 -9.59
CA THR A 364 -1.67 -7.80 -8.51
C THR A 364 -1.91 -6.35 -8.93
N THR A 365 -2.26 -6.10 -10.19
CA THR A 365 -2.66 -4.78 -10.70
C THR A 365 -4.15 -4.53 -10.54
N ASP A 366 -4.52 -3.26 -10.35
CA ASP A 366 -5.92 -2.86 -10.35
C ASP A 366 -6.55 -3.04 -11.75
N PRO A 367 -7.86 -3.34 -11.85
CA PRO A 367 -8.54 -3.49 -13.14
C PRO A 367 -8.34 -2.28 -14.06
N GLY A 368 -7.77 -2.52 -15.25
CA GLY A 368 -7.53 -1.49 -16.26
C GLY A 368 -6.27 -0.65 -16.04
N GLN A 369 -5.37 -1.06 -15.14
CA GLN A 369 -4.08 -0.41 -14.89
C GLN A 369 -2.91 -1.32 -15.30
N ASP A 370 -1.82 -0.71 -15.76
CA ASP A 370 -0.57 -1.43 -16.02
C ASP A 370 0.09 -1.85 -14.69
N PRO A 371 0.60 -3.10 -14.58
CA PRO A 371 1.30 -3.56 -13.39
C PRO A 371 2.60 -2.79 -13.22
N ARG A 372 2.66 -1.91 -12.20
CA ARG A 372 3.83 -1.08 -11.92
C ARG A 372 4.02 -0.88 -10.42
N GLY A 373 5.23 -1.13 -9.94
CA GLY A 373 5.59 -0.94 -8.53
C GLY A 373 5.58 0.53 -8.09
N ALA A 374 5.62 0.74 -6.77
CA ALA A 374 5.71 2.07 -6.16
C ALA A 374 6.93 2.17 -5.22
N PRO A 375 7.76 3.23 -5.26
CA PRO A 375 7.74 4.27 -6.28
C PRO A 375 8.08 3.70 -7.65
N ASP A 376 7.45 4.24 -8.68
CA ASP A 376 7.71 3.89 -10.07
C ASP A 376 9.12 4.41 -10.42
N PRO A 377 10.07 3.54 -10.82
CA PRO A 377 11.43 3.97 -11.13
C PRO A 377 11.50 4.80 -12.42
N MET A 378 10.41 4.92 -13.19
CA MET A 378 10.39 5.63 -14.45
C MET A 378 10.01 7.10 -14.29
N PRO A 379 10.93 8.06 -14.54
CA PRO A 379 10.64 9.48 -14.35
C PRO A 379 9.61 10.01 -15.37
N LEU A 380 9.52 9.41 -16.56
CA LEU A 380 8.53 9.78 -17.59
C LEU A 380 7.11 9.85 -17.01
N TRP A 381 6.69 8.76 -16.35
CA TRP A 381 5.35 8.66 -15.81
C TRP A 381 5.10 9.62 -14.67
N THR A 382 6.11 9.79 -13.80
CA THR A 382 6.06 10.77 -12.71
C THR A 382 5.86 12.18 -13.26
N LEU A 383 6.56 12.56 -14.34
CA LEU A 383 6.40 13.88 -14.95
C LEU A 383 5.03 14.06 -15.62
N LEU A 384 4.51 13.03 -16.30
CA LEU A 384 3.20 13.10 -16.94
C LEU A 384 2.06 13.21 -15.90
N ASP A 385 2.15 12.50 -14.78
CA ASP A 385 1.18 12.56 -13.67
C ASP A 385 1.12 13.94 -12.99
N LEU A 386 2.16 14.77 -13.12
CA LEU A 386 2.15 16.16 -12.63
C LEU A 386 1.38 17.11 -13.56
N THR A 387 1.01 16.66 -14.76
CA THR A 387 0.26 17.47 -15.72
C THR A 387 -1.24 17.22 -15.62
N PRO A 388 -2.09 18.21 -15.98
CA PRO A 388 -3.55 17.99 -16.02
C PRO A 388 -4.00 16.87 -16.97
N GLY A 389 -3.20 16.52 -17.97
CA GLY A 389 -3.50 15.44 -18.92
C GLY A 389 -3.15 14.05 -18.39
N GLY A 390 -2.39 13.96 -17.29
CA GLY A 390 -1.84 12.70 -16.79
C GLY A 390 -1.04 11.96 -17.88
N ARG A 391 -1.11 10.63 -17.84
CA ARG A 391 -0.38 9.74 -18.78
C ARG A 391 -0.98 9.66 -20.18
N GLY A 392 -2.24 10.10 -20.35
CA GLY A 392 -3.02 9.83 -21.57
C GLY A 392 -3.38 8.34 -21.73
N LYS A 393 -4.21 8.01 -22.74
CA LYS A 393 -4.61 6.62 -23.07
C LYS A 393 -4.19 6.17 -24.47
N ASP A 394 -3.88 7.13 -25.36
CA ASP A 394 -3.65 6.89 -26.78
C ASP A 394 -2.19 7.07 -27.20
N TRP A 395 -1.26 7.07 -26.23
CA TRP A 395 0.16 7.28 -26.45
C TRP A 395 1.01 6.30 -25.66
N TYR A 396 2.11 5.86 -26.27
CA TYR A 396 3.10 4.99 -25.66
C TYR A 396 4.50 5.33 -26.19
N PRO A 397 5.57 5.15 -25.40
CA PRO A 397 6.94 5.33 -25.87
C PRO A 397 7.25 4.51 -27.14
N LYS A 398 8.07 5.10 -28.01
CA LYS A 398 8.48 4.52 -29.29
C LYS A 398 10.00 4.35 -29.34
N LEU A 399 10.51 3.66 -30.34
CA LEU A 399 11.96 3.56 -30.57
C LEU A 399 12.48 4.67 -31.49
N GLU A 400 11.61 5.14 -32.37
CA GLU A 400 11.87 6.18 -33.37
C GLU A 400 11.00 7.40 -33.03
N TYR A 401 11.62 8.58 -33.08
CA TYR A 401 11.01 9.85 -32.71
C TYR A 401 11.26 10.90 -33.79
#